data_AF-A0A7C5I8P4-F1
#
_entry.id   AF-A0A7C5I8P4-F1
#
_cell.length_a   1.000
_cell.length_b   1.000
_cell.length_c   1.000
_cell.angle_alpha   90.00
_cell.angle_beta   90.00
_cell.angle_gamma   90.00
#
_symmetry.space_group_name_H-M   'P 1'
#
loop_
_entity.id
_entity.type
_entity.pdbx_description
1 polymer ?
#
loop_
_entity_poly.entity_id
_entity_poly.type
_entity_poly.pdbx_seq_one_letter_code
_entity_poly.pdbx_strand_id
1 'polypeptide(L)'
;GDPELGRKVAELARAEPWPTVDQVRKRLLVGRIQRIAIRPDVFPWTLFPVLWAASFLKARPDVYLWEKIRPLDPLPASYRQRYSNVQAVLGLEGLRRLDQWTGASRRNAALWTQWLGRMEGVELPVIPPGRTHVYYQYCIYVPDRDRLVQRCIRRGLDVETLHVDVCTRLPLFQPSAAAPGADRAAQAVQLPVYAGLREDQLRWAAGVVQQALEGLLLAGPTRQSAFD
;
A
#
# COMPACT_ATOMS: atom_id res chain seq x y z
N GLY A 1 -18.92 12.98 22.83
CA GLY A 1 -18.84 11.52 22.90
C GLY A 1 -19.42 11.06 24.21
N ASP A 2 -20.02 9.87 24.25
CA ASP A 2 -20.62 9.27 25.46
C ASP A 2 -19.52 8.88 26.49
N PRO A 3 -19.48 9.54 27.69
CA PRO A 3 -18.49 9.24 28.73
C PRO A 3 -18.58 7.82 29.28
N GLU A 4 -19.78 7.23 29.31
CA GLU A 4 -19.99 5.88 29.83
C GLU A 4 -19.39 4.84 28.88
N LEU A 5 -19.62 5.02 27.58
CA LEU A 5 -18.97 4.20 26.55
C LEU A 5 -17.45 4.31 26.63
N GLY A 6 -16.92 5.52 26.80
CA GLY A 6 -15.48 5.74 26.97
C GLY A 6 -14.89 4.97 28.15
N ARG A 7 -15.59 4.95 29.30
CA ARG A 7 -15.17 4.18 30.48
C ARG A 7 -15.19 2.67 30.20
N LYS A 8 -16.27 2.15 29.60
CA LYS A 8 -16.41 0.72 29.26
C LYS A 8 -15.29 0.25 28.32
N VAL A 9 -15.01 1.02 27.26
CA VAL A 9 -13.92 0.69 26.31
C VAL A 9 -12.56 0.70 27.01
N ALA A 10 -12.32 1.65 27.91
CA ALA A 10 -11.07 1.71 28.68
C ALA A 10 -10.92 0.52 29.65
N GLU A 11 -11.99 0.09 30.31
CA GLU A 11 -12.01 -1.09 31.18
C GLU A 11 -11.68 -2.35 30.38
N LEU A 12 -12.33 -2.56 29.23
CA LEU A 12 -12.05 -3.69 28.33
C LEU A 12 -10.58 -3.68 27.87
N ALA A 13 -10.07 -2.54 27.42
CA ALA A 13 -8.67 -2.43 26.95
C ALA A 13 -7.65 -2.69 28.07
N ARG A 14 -7.97 -2.31 29.32
CA ARG A 14 -7.09 -2.55 30.49
C ARG A 14 -7.13 -4.00 30.96
N ALA A 15 -8.26 -4.69 30.76
CA ALA A 15 -8.44 -6.10 31.10
C ALA A 15 -7.66 -7.05 30.17
N GLU A 16 -7.33 -6.60 28.95
CA GLU A 16 -6.52 -7.40 28.03
C GLU A 16 -5.10 -7.65 28.58
N PRO A 17 -4.51 -8.84 28.34
CA PRO A 17 -3.21 -9.19 28.87
C PRO A 17 -2.08 -8.38 28.20
N TRP A 18 -1.00 -8.16 28.95
CA TRP A 18 0.24 -7.67 28.37
C TRP A 18 0.92 -8.78 27.55
N PRO A 19 1.63 -8.44 26.46
CA PRO A 19 2.46 -9.41 25.76
C PRO A 19 3.64 -9.83 26.64
N THR A 20 4.01 -11.11 26.58
CA THR A 20 5.16 -11.62 27.32
C THR A 20 6.48 -11.09 26.74
N VAL A 21 7.54 -11.09 27.56
CA VAL A 21 8.88 -10.68 27.11
C VAL A 21 9.33 -11.49 25.89
N ASP A 22 9.07 -12.80 25.87
CA ASP A 22 9.45 -13.67 24.75
C ASP A 22 8.65 -13.36 23.48
N GLN A 23 7.36 -13.02 23.61
CA GLN A 23 6.56 -12.56 22.47
C GLN A 23 7.12 -11.27 21.89
N VAL A 24 7.50 -10.31 22.73
CA VAL A 24 8.12 -9.05 22.29
C VAL A 24 9.48 -9.30 21.63
N ARG A 25 10.35 -10.13 22.23
CA ARG A 25 11.65 -10.50 21.65
C ARG A 25 11.49 -11.19 20.29
N LYS A 26 10.55 -12.13 20.18
CA LYS A 26 10.24 -12.81 18.91
C LYS A 26 9.79 -11.80 17.85
N ARG A 27 8.90 -10.86 18.19
CA ARG A 27 8.46 -9.79 17.27
C ARG A 27 9.64 -8.92 16.80
N LEU A 28 10.56 -8.54 17.70
CA LEU A 28 11.75 -7.76 17.33
C LEU A 28 12.70 -8.54 16.42
N LEU A 29 12.92 -9.83 16.70
CA LEU A 29 13.75 -10.71 15.88
C LEU A 29 13.17 -10.88 14.47
N VAL A 30 11.87 -11.23 14.38
CA VAL A 30 11.15 -11.37 13.12
C VAL A 30 11.20 -10.06 12.33
N GLY A 31 10.93 -8.93 12.97
CA GLY A 31 11.01 -7.61 12.33
C GLY A 31 12.41 -7.28 11.81
N ARG A 32 13.48 -7.71 12.50
CA ARG A 32 14.86 -7.55 12.01
C ARG A 32 15.14 -8.40 10.78
N ILE A 33 14.68 -9.65 10.77
CA ILE A 33 14.81 -10.55 9.60
C ILE A 33 14.04 -9.99 8.41
N GLN A 34 12.77 -9.60 8.62
CA GLN A 34 11.94 -8.98 7.58
C GLN A 34 12.62 -7.74 7.00
N ARG A 35 13.15 -6.86 7.87
CA ARG A 35 13.89 -5.65 7.42
C ARG A 35 15.08 -5.99 6.54
N ILE A 36 15.82 -7.08 6.83
CA ILE A 36 16.95 -7.52 6.02
C ILE A 36 16.46 -8.06 4.67
N ALA A 37 15.41 -8.89 4.67
CA ALA A 37 14.86 -9.49 3.47
C ALA A 37 14.32 -8.45 2.47
N ILE A 38 13.72 -7.36 2.96
CA ILE A 38 13.18 -6.28 2.12
C ILE A 38 14.20 -5.20 1.74
N ARG A 39 15.49 -5.36 2.06
CA ARG A 39 16.48 -4.35 1.67
C ARG A 39 16.62 -4.32 0.13
N PRO A 40 16.83 -3.14 -0.48
CA PRO A 40 16.98 -3.03 -1.93
C PRO A 40 18.12 -3.86 -2.54
N ASP A 41 19.16 -4.18 -1.77
CA ASP A 41 20.29 -5.02 -2.18
C ASP A 41 20.04 -6.53 -2.00
N VAL A 42 18.99 -6.92 -1.27
CA VAL A 42 18.65 -8.32 -0.96
C VAL A 42 17.40 -8.78 -1.71
N PHE A 43 16.38 -7.92 -1.77
CA PHE A 43 15.09 -8.21 -2.40
C PHE A 43 15.20 -8.72 -3.86
N PRO A 44 16.08 -8.15 -4.73
CA PRO A 44 16.24 -8.62 -6.11
C PRO A 44 16.65 -10.09 -6.24
N TRP A 45 17.31 -10.64 -5.23
CA TRP A 45 17.83 -12.01 -5.21
C TRP A 45 16.93 -12.99 -4.45
N THR A 46 15.81 -12.52 -3.88
CA THR A 46 14.95 -13.33 -3.01
C THR A 46 13.53 -13.42 -3.56
N LEU A 47 12.66 -12.46 -3.24
CA LEU A 47 11.24 -12.53 -3.64
C LEU A 47 11.02 -12.02 -5.07
N PHE A 48 11.86 -11.09 -5.54
CA PHE A 48 11.68 -10.47 -6.85
C PHE A 48 11.67 -11.44 -8.04
N PRO A 49 12.54 -12.48 -8.13
CA PRO A 49 12.50 -13.44 -9.24
C PRO A 49 11.16 -14.18 -9.35
N VAL A 50 10.53 -14.46 -8.20
CA VAL A 50 9.19 -15.09 -8.15
C VAL A 50 8.13 -14.14 -8.71
N LEU A 51 8.14 -12.88 -8.29
CA LEU A 51 7.22 -11.85 -8.81
C LEU A 51 7.42 -11.61 -10.32
N TRP A 52 8.68 -11.52 -10.74
CA TRP A 52 9.06 -11.34 -12.14
C TRP A 52 8.56 -12.50 -13.01
N ALA A 53 8.79 -13.76 -12.60
CA ALA A 53 8.32 -14.94 -13.32
C ALA A 53 6.78 -15.01 -13.36
N ALA A 54 6.11 -14.73 -12.24
CA ALA A 54 4.66 -14.70 -12.15
C ALA A 54 4.02 -13.67 -13.10
N SER A 55 4.71 -12.56 -13.38
CA SER A 55 4.24 -11.52 -14.30
C SER A 55 4.02 -12.02 -15.74
N PHE A 56 4.63 -13.13 -16.15
CA PHE A 56 4.41 -13.75 -17.47
C PHE A 56 3.19 -14.65 -17.51
N LEU A 57 2.75 -15.15 -16.36
CA LEU A 57 1.67 -16.12 -16.23
C LEU A 57 0.32 -15.47 -15.88
N LYS A 58 0.22 -14.13 -15.89
CA LYS A 58 -0.91 -13.35 -15.34
C LYS A 58 -1.30 -13.76 -13.91
N ALA A 59 -0.40 -14.43 -13.18
CA ALA A 59 -0.64 -14.85 -11.82
C ALA A 59 -0.39 -13.69 -10.86
N ARG A 60 -1.23 -13.55 -9.84
CA ARG A 60 -1.06 -12.64 -8.71
C ARG A 60 -0.69 -13.45 -7.47
N PRO A 61 0.59 -13.87 -7.32
CA PRO A 61 1.02 -14.71 -6.20
C PRO A 61 0.86 -13.99 -4.86
N ASP A 62 0.91 -12.66 -4.86
CA ASP A 62 0.64 -11.80 -3.73
C ASP A 62 -0.73 -12.08 -3.13
N VAL A 63 -1.79 -12.27 -3.93
CA VAL A 63 -3.17 -12.56 -3.48
C VAL A 63 -3.24 -13.82 -2.60
N TYR A 64 -2.40 -14.82 -2.86
CA TYR A 64 -2.38 -16.05 -2.06
C TYR A 64 -1.71 -15.88 -0.69
N LEU A 65 -0.95 -14.81 -0.48
CA LEU A 65 -0.35 -14.47 0.81
C LEU A 65 -1.33 -13.77 1.77
N TRP A 66 -2.50 -13.35 1.28
CA TRP A 66 -3.48 -12.63 2.10
C TRP A 66 -4.24 -13.57 3.02
N GLU A 67 -4.59 -13.07 4.21
CA GLU A 67 -5.53 -13.78 5.07
C GLU A 67 -6.89 -13.82 4.39
N LYS A 68 -7.50 -15.01 4.33
CA LYS A 68 -8.85 -15.17 3.78
C LYS A 68 -9.84 -14.35 4.59
N ILE A 69 -10.71 -13.61 3.90
CA ILE A 69 -11.82 -12.89 4.53
C ILE A 69 -12.72 -13.90 5.25
N ARG A 70 -12.78 -13.80 6.57
CA ARG A 70 -13.57 -14.69 7.43
C ARG A 70 -14.09 -13.91 8.64
N PRO A 71 -15.23 -14.32 9.24
CA PRO A 71 -15.64 -13.81 10.54
C PRO A 71 -14.53 -14.03 11.58
N LEU A 72 -14.29 -12.99 12.39
CA LEU A 72 -13.37 -13.06 13.52
C LEU A 72 -14.19 -13.20 14.81
N ASP A 73 -14.83 -14.35 14.98
CA ASP A 73 -15.52 -14.71 16.20
C ASP A 73 -15.20 -16.17 16.61
N PRO A 74 -14.50 -16.39 17.75
CA PRO A 74 -13.93 -15.37 18.62
C PRO A 74 -12.73 -14.65 17.97
N LEU A 75 -12.45 -13.42 18.43
CA LEU A 75 -11.25 -12.70 18.04
C LEU A 75 -9.98 -13.52 18.37
N PRO A 76 -8.99 -13.60 17.47
CA PRO A 76 -7.75 -14.31 17.75
C PRO A 76 -7.04 -13.75 18.99
N ALA A 77 -6.50 -14.62 19.85
CA ALA A 77 -5.83 -14.20 21.09
C ALA A 77 -4.66 -13.22 20.85
N SER A 78 -3.99 -13.29 19.70
CA SER A 78 -2.93 -12.36 19.32
C SER A 78 -3.42 -10.92 19.08
N TYR A 79 -4.71 -10.73 18.80
CA TYR A 79 -5.35 -9.42 18.60
C TYR A 79 -5.84 -8.84 19.94
N ARG A 80 -5.94 -9.69 20.96
CA ARG A 80 -6.41 -9.40 22.31
C ARG A 80 -5.24 -9.23 23.26
N GLN A 81 -4.38 -8.26 22.97
CA GLN A 81 -3.23 -7.92 23.81
C GLN A 81 -3.02 -6.43 23.86
N ARG A 82 -2.51 -5.94 25.00
CA ARG A 82 -2.09 -4.55 25.15
C ARG A 82 -0.88 -4.24 24.27
N TYR A 83 -0.75 -2.99 23.85
CA TYR A 83 0.48 -2.50 23.22
C TYR A 83 1.64 -2.57 24.21
N SER A 84 2.80 -3.04 23.77
CA SER A 84 3.99 -3.12 24.62
C SER A 84 4.62 -1.73 24.85
N ASN A 85 5.28 -1.53 25.98
CA ASN A 85 6.08 -0.32 26.23
C ASN A 85 7.17 -0.12 25.16
N VAL A 86 7.69 -1.20 24.57
CA VAL A 86 8.64 -1.13 23.45
C VAL A 86 8.00 -0.45 22.24
N GLN A 87 6.77 -0.82 21.88
CA GLN A 87 6.04 -0.14 20.80
C GLN A 87 5.80 1.33 21.12
N ALA A 88 5.47 1.66 22.38
CA ALA A 88 5.29 3.05 22.80
C ALA A 88 6.59 3.87 22.65
N VAL A 89 7.74 3.34 23.07
CA VAL A 89 9.04 4.00 22.91
C VAL A 89 9.38 4.21 21.43
N LEU A 90 9.19 3.18 20.59
CA LEU A 90 9.41 3.29 19.15
C LEU A 90 8.47 4.33 18.51
N GLY A 91 7.21 4.37 18.94
CA GLY A 91 6.22 5.34 18.49
C GLY A 91 6.61 6.77 18.86
N LEU A 92 7.02 7.01 20.11
CA LEU A 92 7.49 8.33 20.57
C LEU A 92 8.71 8.81 19.77
N GLU A 93 9.65 7.92 19.47
CA GLU A 93 10.80 8.26 18.63
C GLU A 93 10.40 8.53 17.17
N GLY A 94 9.43 7.78 16.64
CA GLY A 94 8.85 8.05 15.32
C GLY A 94 8.14 9.40 15.26
N LEU A 95 7.40 9.78 16.29
CA LEU A 95 6.70 11.07 16.37
C LEU A 95 7.67 12.25 16.31
N ARG A 96 8.85 12.15 16.91
CA ARG A 96 9.90 13.19 16.81
C ARG A 96 10.37 13.43 15.37
N ARG A 97 10.23 12.43 14.49
CA ARG A 97 10.68 12.46 13.09
C ARG A 97 9.53 12.59 12.10
N LEU A 98 8.29 12.67 12.58
CA LEU A 98 7.09 12.59 11.76
C LEU A 98 7.06 13.71 10.70
N ASP A 99 7.29 14.96 11.11
CA ASP A 99 7.28 16.09 10.19
C ASP A 99 8.36 15.98 9.11
N GLN A 100 9.55 15.49 9.47
CA GLN A 100 10.63 15.23 8.52
C GLN A 100 10.22 14.17 7.49
N TRP A 101 9.60 13.07 7.95
CA TRP A 101 9.14 11.99 7.08
C TRP A 101 7.99 12.43 6.18
N THR A 102 7.01 13.14 6.73
CA THR A 102 5.90 13.73 5.95
C THR A 102 6.44 14.72 4.92
N GLY A 103 7.41 15.56 5.29
CA GLY A 103 8.08 16.48 4.37
C GLY A 103 8.77 15.73 3.21
N ALA A 104 9.52 14.66 3.51
CA ALA A 104 10.16 13.83 2.49
C ALA A 104 9.14 13.16 1.55
N SER A 105 8.06 12.57 2.08
CA SER A 105 7.00 11.99 1.25
C SER A 105 6.33 13.04 0.36
N ARG A 106 6.08 14.25 0.88
CA ARG A 106 5.53 15.37 0.08
C ARG A 106 6.46 15.82 -1.02
N ARG A 107 7.78 15.87 -0.78
CA ARG A 107 8.76 16.16 -1.84
C ARG A 107 8.72 15.09 -2.94
N ASN A 108 8.71 13.81 -2.55
CA ASN A 108 8.64 12.70 -3.50
C ASN A 108 7.36 12.75 -4.35
N ALA A 109 6.21 13.06 -3.72
CA ALA A 109 4.95 13.26 -4.42
C ALA A 109 5.00 14.41 -5.43
N ALA A 110 5.59 15.55 -5.05
CA ALA A 110 5.75 16.69 -5.96
C ALA A 110 6.61 16.34 -7.19
N LEU A 111 7.68 15.56 -7.00
CA LEU A 111 8.51 15.07 -8.10
C LEU A 111 7.73 14.15 -9.04
N TRP A 112 6.94 13.22 -8.50
CA TRP A 112 6.02 12.40 -9.31
C TRP A 112 5.05 13.26 -10.12
N THR A 113 4.43 14.27 -9.48
CA THR A 113 3.53 15.20 -10.14
C THR A 113 4.23 15.94 -11.28
N GLN A 114 5.44 16.43 -11.04
CA GLN A 114 6.24 17.14 -12.04
C GLN A 114 6.59 16.25 -13.24
N TRP A 115 7.02 15.01 -13.01
CA TRP A 115 7.52 14.14 -14.08
C TRP A 115 6.41 13.47 -14.88
N LEU A 116 5.28 13.15 -14.25
CA LEU A 116 4.15 12.51 -14.92
C LEU A 116 3.11 13.50 -15.44
N GLY A 117 3.07 14.74 -14.92
CA GLY A 117 2.05 15.74 -15.28
C GLY A 117 2.09 16.22 -16.73
N ARG A 118 3.10 15.83 -17.50
CA ARG A 118 3.22 16.11 -18.94
C ARG A 118 2.73 14.97 -19.82
N MET A 119 2.34 13.84 -19.23
CA MET A 119 1.91 12.66 -19.98
C MET A 119 0.39 12.67 -20.18
N GLU A 120 -0.04 12.65 -21.42
CA GLU A 120 -1.46 12.49 -21.76
C GLU A 120 -1.97 11.12 -21.29
N GLY A 121 -3.21 11.08 -20.81
CA GLY A 121 -3.85 9.86 -20.32
C GLY A 121 -3.43 9.42 -18.92
N VAL A 122 -2.59 10.19 -18.21
CA VAL A 122 -2.26 9.95 -16.80
C VAL A 122 -3.00 10.96 -15.92
N GLU A 123 -3.90 10.47 -15.07
CA GLU A 123 -4.54 11.32 -14.06
C GLU A 123 -3.75 11.28 -12.75
N LEU A 124 -3.44 12.46 -12.22
CA LEU A 124 -2.65 12.65 -11.01
C LEU A 124 -3.53 12.91 -9.78
N PRO A 125 -3.04 12.63 -8.56
CA PRO A 125 -3.80 12.92 -7.35
C PRO A 125 -3.89 14.45 -7.15
N VAL A 126 -5.10 14.93 -6.88
CA VAL A 126 -5.39 16.35 -6.64
C VAL A 126 -5.48 16.60 -5.14
N ILE A 127 -4.88 17.69 -4.68
CA ILE A 127 -5.03 18.17 -3.30
C ILE A 127 -6.25 19.11 -3.26
N PRO A 128 -7.32 18.81 -2.49
CA PRO A 128 -8.46 19.71 -2.41
C PRO A 128 -8.08 21.07 -1.79
N PRO A 129 -8.78 22.17 -2.15
CA PRO A 129 -8.53 23.48 -1.56
C PRO A 129 -8.58 23.48 -0.03
N GLY A 130 -7.68 24.24 0.60
CA GLY A 130 -7.61 24.37 2.06
C GLY A 130 -7.09 23.13 2.81
N ARG A 131 -6.55 22.13 2.10
CA ARG A 131 -6.04 20.88 2.69
C ARG A 131 -4.58 20.64 2.32
N THR A 132 -3.90 19.83 3.13
CA THR A 132 -2.58 19.28 2.82
C THR A 132 -2.64 17.75 2.81
N HIS A 133 -1.74 17.12 2.06
CA HIS A 133 -1.66 15.66 1.97
C HIS A 133 -0.34 15.16 2.55
N VAL A 134 -0.39 14.10 3.35
CA VAL A 134 0.81 13.47 3.95
C VAL A 134 1.46 12.43 3.05
N TYR A 135 0.74 11.98 2.01
CA TYR A 135 1.16 10.97 1.04
C TYR A 135 1.57 9.65 1.67
N TYR A 136 0.60 8.98 2.30
CA TYR A 136 0.74 7.55 2.57
C TYR A 136 0.86 6.75 1.26
N GLN A 137 0.10 7.15 0.24
CA GLN A 137 0.14 6.61 -1.12
C GLN A 137 0.13 7.78 -2.13
N TYR A 138 0.79 7.58 -3.28
CA TYR A 138 0.67 8.47 -4.43
C TYR A 138 -0.06 7.71 -5.54
N CYS A 139 -1.36 7.97 -5.67
CA CYS A 139 -2.27 7.22 -6.55
C CYS A 139 -2.45 7.94 -7.89
N ILE A 140 -2.22 7.22 -8.99
CA ILE A 140 -2.49 7.70 -10.36
C ILE A 140 -3.55 6.82 -11.03
N TYR A 141 -4.25 7.38 -12.02
CA TYR A 141 -5.09 6.61 -12.94
C TYR A 141 -4.48 6.61 -14.33
N VAL A 142 -4.54 5.46 -14.98
CA VAL A 142 -3.95 5.22 -16.30
C VAL A 142 -4.91 4.34 -17.12
N PRO A 143 -4.82 4.31 -18.46
CA PRO A 143 -5.80 3.61 -19.29
C PRO A 143 -5.85 2.10 -19.05
N ASP A 144 -4.70 1.48 -18.75
CA ASP A 144 -4.58 0.05 -18.46
C ASP A 144 -3.65 -0.16 -17.26
N ARG A 145 -4.27 -0.14 -16.08
CA ARG A 145 -3.64 -0.33 -14.76
C ARG A 145 -2.82 -1.61 -14.69
N ASP A 146 -3.44 -2.73 -15.06
CA ASP A 146 -2.84 -4.06 -14.89
C ASP A 146 -1.64 -4.24 -15.81
N ARG A 147 -1.72 -3.73 -17.05
CA ARG A 147 -0.61 -3.78 -17.99
C ARG A 147 0.53 -2.84 -17.61
N LEU A 148 0.23 -1.70 -16.98
CA LEU A 148 1.27 -0.85 -16.39
C LEU A 148 2.04 -1.62 -15.31
N VAL A 149 1.34 -2.20 -14.34
CA VAL A 149 1.93 -2.99 -13.25
C VAL A 149 2.80 -4.13 -13.81
N GLN A 150 2.28 -4.90 -14.78
CA GLN A 150 3.02 -5.97 -15.44
C GLN A 150 4.30 -5.47 -16.14
N ARG A 151 4.25 -4.30 -16.78
CA ARG A 151 5.41 -3.74 -17.47
C ARG A 151 6.45 -3.17 -16.53
N CYS A 152 6.03 -2.60 -15.40
CA CYS A 152 6.92 -2.11 -14.35
C CYS A 152 7.66 -3.28 -13.69
N ILE A 153 6.94 -4.34 -13.27
CA ILE A 153 7.57 -5.47 -12.58
C ILE A 153 8.59 -6.19 -13.48
N ARG A 154 8.31 -6.31 -14.78
CA ARG A 154 9.25 -6.87 -15.78
C ARG A 154 10.52 -6.02 -15.95
N ARG A 155 10.48 -4.75 -15.55
CA ARG A 155 11.60 -3.79 -15.58
C ARG A 155 12.28 -3.60 -14.23
N GLY A 156 11.91 -4.38 -13.21
CA GLY A 156 12.51 -4.25 -11.88
C GLY A 156 11.74 -3.36 -10.90
N LEU A 157 10.64 -2.73 -11.32
CA LEU A 157 9.88 -1.83 -10.47
C LEU A 157 8.56 -2.48 -10.04
N ASP A 158 8.43 -2.74 -8.75
CA ASP A 158 7.16 -3.14 -8.17
C ASP A 158 6.29 -1.91 -7.88
N VAL A 159 5.07 -1.89 -8.42
CA VAL A 159 4.07 -0.85 -8.16
C VAL A 159 2.77 -1.50 -7.79
N GLU A 160 2.14 -0.98 -6.76
CA GLU A 160 1.00 -1.63 -6.14
C GLU A 160 -0.31 -1.25 -6.84
N THR A 161 -1.26 -2.18 -6.81
CA THR A 161 -2.66 -1.85 -7.04
C THR A 161 -3.36 -1.49 -5.74
N LEU A 162 -4.52 -0.82 -5.81
CA LEU A 162 -5.23 -0.47 -4.59
C LEU A 162 -5.76 -1.75 -3.93
N HIS A 163 -5.23 -2.09 -2.76
CA HIS A 163 -5.59 -3.24 -1.94
C HIS A 163 -6.87 -3.06 -1.13
N VAL A 164 -7.89 -2.45 -1.73
CA VAL A 164 -9.17 -2.23 -1.04
C VAL A 164 -10.26 -2.90 -1.85
N ASP A 165 -10.90 -3.88 -1.22
CA ASP A 165 -12.10 -4.50 -1.77
C ASP A 165 -13.20 -3.46 -1.92
N VAL A 166 -13.92 -3.52 -3.04
CA VAL A 166 -15.15 -2.75 -3.20
C VAL A 166 -16.20 -3.40 -2.31
N CYS A 167 -16.44 -2.84 -1.12
CA CYS A 167 -17.32 -3.45 -0.11
C CYS A 167 -18.71 -3.83 -0.64
N THR A 168 -19.26 -3.04 -1.57
CA THR A 168 -20.56 -3.31 -2.22
C THR A 168 -20.55 -4.51 -3.16
N ARG A 169 -19.41 -5.17 -3.38
CA ARG A 169 -19.31 -6.45 -4.11
C ARG A 169 -19.15 -7.64 -3.18
N LEU A 170 -18.87 -7.40 -1.90
CA LEU A 170 -18.68 -8.48 -0.93
C LEU A 170 -20.05 -9.05 -0.54
N PRO A 171 -20.19 -10.39 -0.43
CA PRO A 171 -21.44 -11.03 0.00
C PRO A 171 -21.95 -10.51 1.35
N LEU A 172 -21.03 -10.13 2.26
CA LEU A 172 -21.35 -9.63 3.60
C LEU A 172 -22.18 -8.34 3.59
N PHE A 173 -22.08 -7.53 2.54
CA PHE A 173 -22.76 -6.23 2.44
C PHE A 173 -23.95 -6.26 1.46
N GLN A 174 -24.38 -7.43 0.99
CA GLN A 174 -25.54 -7.52 0.11
C GLN A 174 -26.87 -7.47 0.88
N PRO A 175 -27.91 -6.82 0.32
CA PRO A 175 -27.89 -6.03 -0.92
C PRO A 175 -27.25 -4.65 -0.71
N SER A 176 -26.55 -4.13 -1.72
CA SER A 176 -25.92 -2.81 -1.67
C SER A 176 -26.16 -1.99 -2.94
N ALA A 177 -26.14 -0.65 -2.81
CA ALA A 177 -26.23 0.27 -3.94
C ALA A 177 -24.95 0.28 -4.80
N ALA A 178 -25.08 0.74 -6.05
CA ALA A 178 -23.93 0.97 -6.92
C ALA A 178 -22.98 2.02 -6.32
N ALA A 179 -21.67 1.78 -6.42
CA ALA A 179 -20.65 2.62 -5.83
C ALA A 179 -19.57 3.03 -6.87
N PRO A 180 -19.93 3.86 -7.88
CA PRO A 180 -19.04 4.18 -9.00
C PRO A 180 -17.72 4.83 -8.55
N GLY A 181 -17.72 5.57 -7.44
CA GLY A 181 -16.49 6.12 -6.85
C GLY A 181 -15.55 5.04 -6.31
N ALA A 182 -16.09 3.99 -5.70
CA ALA A 182 -15.31 2.85 -5.23
C ALA A 182 -14.81 2.01 -6.42
N ASP A 183 -15.65 1.81 -7.44
CA ASP A 183 -15.26 1.14 -8.68
C ASP A 183 -14.11 1.86 -9.39
N ARG A 184 -14.16 3.20 -9.42
CA ARG A 184 -13.06 4.03 -9.93
C ARG A 184 -11.83 3.90 -9.05
N ALA A 185 -11.95 4.04 -7.72
CA ALA A 185 -10.82 3.95 -6.81
C ALA A 185 -10.05 2.62 -6.94
N ALA A 186 -10.76 1.52 -7.20
CA ALA A 186 -10.17 0.20 -7.49
C ALA A 186 -9.29 0.17 -8.75
N GLN A 187 -9.26 1.22 -9.58
CA GLN A 187 -8.37 1.35 -10.74
C GLN A 187 -7.06 2.12 -10.47
N ALA A 188 -6.87 2.68 -9.28
CA ALA A 188 -5.71 3.53 -8.95
C ALA A 188 -4.38 2.76 -8.76
N VAL A 189 -3.33 3.06 -9.54
CA VAL A 189 -1.97 2.53 -9.35
C VAL A 189 -1.23 3.36 -8.31
N GLN A 190 -0.55 2.71 -7.36
CA GLN A 190 0.18 3.38 -6.29
C GLN A 190 1.68 3.39 -6.58
N LEU A 191 2.24 4.60 -6.64
CA LEU A 191 3.66 4.80 -6.85
C LEU A 191 4.40 4.96 -5.51
N PRO A 192 5.66 4.52 -5.44
CA PRO A 192 6.45 4.61 -4.22
C PRO A 192 6.71 6.07 -3.85
N VAL A 193 6.34 6.45 -2.61
CA VAL A 193 6.43 7.84 -2.13
C VAL A 193 7.05 7.96 -0.73
N TYR A 194 7.44 6.84 -0.11
CA TYR A 194 7.91 6.80 1.27
C TYR A 194 9.19 7.62 1.52
N ALA A 195 9.32 8.15 2.74
CA ALA A 195 10.36 9.10 3.14
C ALA A 195 11.82 8.64 2.93
N GLY A 196 12.05 7.32 2.91
CA GLY A 196 13.38 6.72 2.73
C GLY A 196 13.87 6.67 1.28
N LEU A 197 13.03 7.02 0.30
CA LEU A 197 13.42 7.04 -1.11
C LEU A 197 14.39 8.18 -1.37
N ARG A 198 15.52 7.85 -2.02
CA ARG A 198 16.42 8.85 -2.57
C ARG A 198 15.92 9.33 -3.93
N GLU A 199 16.34 10.53 -4.31
CA GLU A 199 15.92 11.12 -5.59
C GLU A 199 16.37 10.31 -6.81
N ASP A 200 17.57 9.71 -6.78
CA ASP A 200 18.07 8.83 -7.85
C ASP A 200 17.18 7.59 -8.04
N GLN A 201 16.73 6.98 -6.94
CA GLN A 201 15.81 5.84 -6.97
C GLN A 201 14.44 6.24 -7.52
N LEU A 202 13.94 7.41 -7.10
CA LEU A 202 12.66 7.94 -7.57
C LEU A 202 12.73 8.27 -9.06
N ARG A 203 13.82 8.88 -9.52
CA ARG A 203 14.05 9.22 -10.93
C ARG A 203 14.15 7.98 -11.80
N TRP A 204 14.86 6.95 -11.33
CA TRP A 204 14.90 5.66 -12.01
C TRP A 204 13.50 5.04 -12.12
N ALA A 205 12.75 5.01 -11.01
CA ALA A 205 11.38 4.51 -11.00
C ALA A 205 10.47 5.30 -11.96
N ALA A 206 10.62 6.62 -12.02
CA ALA A 206 9.88 7.47 -12.94
C ALA A 206 10.19 7.16 -14.40
N GLY A 207 11.47 6.95 -14.75
CA GLY A 207 11.84 6.52 -16.10
C GLY A 207 11.23 5.17 -16.48
N VAL A 208 11.18 4.21 -15.54
CA VAL A 208 10.50 2.92 -15.76
C VAL A 208 9.00 3.09 -16.00
N VAL A 209 8.32 3.91 -15.19
CA VAL A 209 6.88 4.19 -15.33
C VAL A 209 6.58 4.88 -16.65
N GLN A 210 7.37 5.90 -17.02
CA GLN A 210 7.22 6.64 -18.28
C GLN A 210 7.37 5.71 -19.49
N GLN A 211 8.43 4.91 -19.55
CA GLN A 211 8.62 3.93 -20.62
C GLN A 211 7.51 2.88 -20.68
N ALA A 212 7.00 2.45 -19.52
CA ALA A 212 5.91 1.49 -19.45
C ALA A 212 4.60 2.09 -19.99
N LEU A 213 4.35 3.38 -19.71
CA LEU A 213 3.19 4.16 -20.17
C LEU A 213 3.25 4.51 -21.66
N GLU A 214 4.39 4.96 -22.18
CA GLU A 214 4.55 5.31 -23.60
C GLU A 214 4.14 4.14 -24.51
N GLY A 215 4.61 2.92 -24.19
CA GLY A 215 4.21 1.74 -24.96
C GLY A 215 2.74 1.35 -24.79
N LEU A 216 1.99 1.91 -23.81
CA LEU A 216 0.55 1.67 -23.62
C LEU A 216 -0.23 2.67 -24.47
N LEU A 217 0.15 3.94 -24.39
CA LEU A 217 -0.47 5.03 -25.13
C LEU A 217 -0.29 4.85 -26.65
N LEU A 218 0.87 4.35 -27.09
CA LEU A 218 1.12 4.03 -28.50
C LEU A 218 0.40 2.76 -29.00
N ALA A 219 0.03 1.85 -28.10
CA ALA A 219 -0.59 0.57 -28.48
C ALA A 219 -2.11 0.68 -28.74
N GLY A 220 -2.71 1.85 -28.49
CA GLY A 220 -4.15 2.08 -28.57
C GLY A 220 -4.95 1.28 -27.51
N PRO A 221 -6.26 1.58 -27.34
CA PRO A 221 -7.12 0.82 -26.44
C PRO A 221 -7.18 -0.63 -26.93
N THR A 222 -6.57 -1.53 -26.17
CA THR A 222 -6.74 -2.97 -26.39
C THR A 222 -8.17 -3.28 -25.94
N ARG A 223 -9.03 -3.79 -26.85
CA ARG A 223 -10.40 -4.19 -26.51
C ARG A 223 -10.37 -5.02 -25.23
N GLN A 224 -10.97 -4.48 -24.17
CA GLN A 224 -11.21 -5.21 -22.94
C GLN A 224 -12.02 -6.44 -23.32
N SER A 225 -11.39 -7.60 -23.23
CA SER A 225 -12.11 -8.86 -23.18
C SER A 225 -12.85 -8.84 -21.85
N ALA A 226 -14.15 -8.54 -21.91
CA ALA A 226 -15.06 -8.80 -20.82
C ALA A 226 -14.87 -10.24 -20.37
N PHE A 227 -14.50 -10.46 -19.11
CA PHE A 227 -14.69 -11.73 -18.45
C PHE A 227 -14.94 -11.46 -16.97
N ASP A 228 -16.05 -12.06 -16.54
CA ASP A 228 -16.67 -12.06 -15.23
C ASP A 228 -15.79 -12.66 -14.12
#